data_AF-A0A955XQ68-F1
#
_entry.id   AF-A0A955XQ68-F1
#
_cell.length_a   1.000
_cell.length_b   1.000
_cell.length_c   1.000
_cell.angle_alpha   90.00
_cell.angle_beta   90.00
_cell.angle_gamma   90.00
#
_symmetry.space_group_name_H-M   'P 1'
#
loop_
_entity.id
_entity.type
_entity.pdbx_description
1 polymer ?
#
loop_
_entity_poly.entity_id
_entity_poly.type
_entity_poly.pdbx_seq_one_letter_code
_entity_poly.pdbx_strand_id
1 'polypeptide(L)'
;MPALELPGLYVDNVAAVVAVERPLLVNRDPGPGEAGVPLGWSVAVEVLDPGPDGIDRSATRVWLDGALAFDGGAAPELQPGFDGPRAGVVETADTLR
;
A
#
# COMPACT_ATOMS: atom_id res chain seq x y z
N MET A 1 19.64 -17.33 36.12
CA MET A 1 18.52 -17.28 35.15
C MET A 1 19.15 -17.04 33.78
N PRO A 2 18.93 -17.89 32.74
CA PRO A 2 19.45 -17.59 31.42
C PRO A 2 18.59 -16.48 30.80
N ALA A 3 19.23 -15.47 30.21
CA ALA A 3 18.54 -14.43 29.45
C ALA A 3 18.36 -14.91 28.01
N LEU A 4 17.14 -14.81 27.49
CA LEU A 4 16.81 -15.08 26.10
C LEU A 4 16.89 -13.74 25.34
N GLU A 5 17.89 -13.59 24.47
CA GLU A 5 17.96 -12.46 23.54
C GLU A 5 16.89 -12.64 22.45
N LEU A 6 16.04 -11.63 22.28
CA LEU A 6 15.07 -11.59 21.19
C LEU A 6 15.70 -10.93 19.97
N PRO A 7 15.33 -11.32 18.73
CA PRO A 7 15.79 -10.63 17.53
C PRO A 7 15.42 -9.14 17.58
N GLY A 8 16.43 -8.27 17.51
CA GLY A 8 16.25 -6.82 17.39
C GLY A 8 16.36 -6.37 15.94
N LEU A 9 15.47 -5.47 15.50
CA LEU A 9 15.62 -4.77 14.23
C LEU A 9 16.56 -3.57 14.44
N TYR A 10 17.68 -3.56 13.74
CA TYR A 10 18.61 -2.43 13.73
C TYR A 10 18.49 -1.67 12.41
N VAL A 11 18.07 -0.41 12.48
CA VAL A 11 17.98 0.49 11.32
C VAL A 11 19.15 1.47 11.40
N ASP A 12 20.13 1.28 10.51
CA ASP A 12 21.38 2.05 10.53
C ASP A 12 21.24 3.40 9.82
N ASN A 13 20.60 3.42 8.66
CA ASN A 13 20.36 4.63 7.89
C ASN A 13 18.94 4.64 7.33
N VAL A 14 18.23 5.76 7.54
CA VAL A 14 16.97 6.06 6.87
C VAL A 14 17.24 7.22 5.93
N ALA A 15 17.18 6.96 4.62
CA ALA A 15 17.28 7.99 3.60
C ALA A 15 15.94 8.14 2.89
N ALA A 16 15.36 9.34 2.95
CA ALA A 16 14.24 9.69 2.10
C ALA A 16 14.78 9.92 0.67
N VAL A 17 14.60 8.94 -0.21
CA VAL A 17 14.85 9.15 -1.64
C VAL A 17 13.66 9.95 -2.17
N VAL A 18 13.90 11.20 -2.58
CA VAL A 18 12.90 12.00 -3.29
C VAL A 18 12.72 11.36 -4.66
N ALA A 19 11.71 10.50 -4.78
CA ALA A 19 11.29 10.02 -6.08
C ALA A 19 10.80 11.22 -6.91
N VAL A 20 11.30 11.32 -8.14
CA VAL A 20 10.90 12.40 -9.06
C VAL A 20 9.44 12.23 -9.49
N GLU A 21 8.92 10.99 -9.45
CA GLU A 21 7.53 10.65 -9.70
C GLU A 21 6.80 10.35 -8.38
N ARG A 22 5.71 11.09 -8.14
CA ARG A 22 4.82 10.98 -6.98
C ARG A 22 3.37 10.82 -7.49
N PRO A 23 2.52 10.02 -6.84
CA PRO A 23 2.80 9.21 -5.66
C PRO A 23 3.60 7.93 -5.96
N LEU A 24 4.16 7.33 -4.92
CA LEU A 24 4.88 6.06 -4.98
C LEU A 24 3.95 4.88 -4.69
N LEU A 25 4.22 3.76 -5.36
CA LEU A 25 3.58 2.47 -5.09
C LEU A 25 4.59 1.54 -4.42
N VAL A 26 4.35 1.22 -3.15
CA VAL A 26 5.23 0.40 -2.30
C VAL A 26 4.47 -0.80 -1.72
N ASN A 27 5.21 -1.74 -1.09
CA ASN A 27 4.66 -2.92 -0.41
C ASN A 27 3.60 -3.70 -1.21
N ARG A 28 3.86 -3.89 -2.51
CA ARG A 28 3.00 -4.65 -3.42
C ARG A 28 3.06 -6.13 -3.08
N ASP A 29 1.91 -6.71 -2.79
CA ASP A 29 1.72 -8.13 -2.57
C ASP A 29 0.45 -8.58 -3.33
N PRO A 30 0.54 -9.48 -4.32
CA PRO A 30 1.77 -10.08 -4.83
C PRO A 30 2.72 -9.07 -5.48
N GLY A 31 3.99 -9.45 -5.56
CA GLY A 31 5.00 -8.69 -6.27
C GLY A 31 4.75 -8.64 -7.80
N PRO A 32 5.24 -7.62 -8.50
CA PRO A 32 5.15 -7.56 -9.96
C PRO A 32 5.77 -8.79 -10.62
N GLY A 33 4.98 -9.50 -11.42
CA GLY A 33 5.42 -10.71 -12.13
C GLY A 33 5.60 -11.94 -11.23
N GLU A 34 5.14 -11.90 -9.98
CA GLU A 34 5.21 -13.05 -9.08
C GLU A 34 4.39 -14.22 -9.65
N ALA A 35 5.04 -15.38 -9.71
CA ALA A 35 4.46 -16.61 -10.21
C ALA A 35 4.10 -17.54 -9.04
N GLY A 36 3.06 -18.37 -9.22
CA GLY A 36 2.63 -19.32 -8.20
C GLY A 36 1.79 -18.72 -7.07
N VAL A 37 1.30 -17.49 -7.24
CA VAL A 37 0.34 -16.86 -6.32
C VAL A 37 -0.94 -17.71 -6.26
N PRO A 38 -1.40 -18.13 -5.07
CA PRO A 38 -2.63 -18.89 -4.93
C PRO A 38 -3.86 -18.11 -5.44
N LEU A 39 -4.80 -18.83 -6.05
CA LEU A 39 -6.11 -18.25 -6.38
C LEU A 39 -6.83 -17.85 -5.08
N GLY A 40 -7.30 -16.61 -5.03
CA GLY A 40 -7.94 -16.03 -3.83
C GLY A 40 -6.96 -15.40 -2.83
N TRP A 41 -5.66 -15.30 -3.18
CA TRP A 41 -4.73 -14.43 -2.48
C TRP A 41 -5.21 -12.97 -2.53
N SER A 42 -5.08 -12.26 -1.41
CA SER A 42 -5.45 -10.85 -1.33
C SER A 42 -4.41 -10.00 -2.03
N VAL A 43 -4.85 -9.04 -2.84
CA VAL A 43 -3.94 -8.03 -3.38
C VAL A 43 -3.86 -6.87 -2.37
N ALA A 44 -2.65 -6.58 -1.91
CA ALA A 44 -2.33 -5.45 -1.06
C ALA A 44 -1.36 -4.52 -1.78
N VAL A 45 -1.66 -3.23 -1.72
CA VAL A 45 -0.83 -2.16 -2.28
C VAL A 45 -0.80 -1.00 -1.30
N GLU A 46 0.34 -0.32 -1.23
CA GLU A 46 0.49 0.89 -0.43
C GLU A 46 0.85 2.05 -1.35
N VAL A 47 0.06 3.11 -1.27
CA VAL A 47 0.31 4.36 -1.99
C VAL A 47 0.86 5.35 -0.99
N LEU A 48 2.07 5.81 -1.25
CA LEU A 48 2.79 6.73 -0.37
C LEU A 48 3.16 7.99 -1.14
N ASP A 49 2.94 9.15 -0.52
CA ASP A 49 3.53 10.38 -0.99
C ASP A 49 4.71 10.79 -0.07
N PRO A 50 5.97 10.71 -0.54
CA PRO A 50 7.14 11.10 0.25
C PRO A 50 7.36 12.62 0.33
N GLY A 51 6.64 13.44 -0.45
CA GLY A 51 6.73 14.90 -0.38
C GLY A 51 5.68 15.50 0.56
N PRO A 52 5.56 16.84 0.66
CA PRO A 52 4.74 17.51 1.67
C PRO A 52 3.23 17.53 1.41
N ASP A 53 2.76 17.01 0.27
CA ASP A 53 1.37 17.20 -0.16
C ASP A 53 0.43 16.13 0.43
N GLY A 54 0.93 14.91 0.65
CA GLY A 54 0.13 13.77 1.08
C GLY A 54 -0.67 13.16 -0.07
N ILE A 55 -1.49 12.14 0.25
CA ILE A 55 -2.38 11.50 -0.72
C ILE A 55 -3.79 12.09 -0.57
N ASP A 56 -4.32 12.71 -1.63
CA ASP A 56 -5.75 13.02 -1.70
C ASP A 56 -6.53 11.76 -2.08
N ARG A 57 -7.13 11.12 -1.07
CA ARG A 57 -7.95 9.92 -1.26
C ARG A 57 -9.07 10.14 -2.27
N SER A 58 -9.74 11.28 -2.25
CA SER A 58 -10.90 11.54 -3.11
C SER A 58 -10.55 11.65 -4.59
N ALA A 59 -9.31 12.03 -4.90
CA ALA A 59 -8.77 12.08 -6.26
C ALA A 59 -8.04 10.80 -6.67
N THR A 60 -7.84 9.86 -5.75
CA THR A 60 -7.02 8.66 -5.97
C THR A 60 -7.83 7.55 -6.62
N ARG A 61 -7.21 6.91 -7.63
CA ARG A 61 -7.73 5.73 -8.30
C ARG A 61 -6.65 4.66 -8.40
N VAL A 62 -7.03 3.40 -8.20
CA VAL A 62 -6.12 2.24 -8.31
C VAL A 62 -6.69 1.26 -9.31
N TRP A 63 -5.83 0.82 -10.24
CA TRP A 63 -6.13 -0.23 -11.20
C TRP A 63 -5.28 -1.46 -10.92
N LEU A 64 -5.91 -2.62 -10.95
CA LEU A 64 -5.27 -3.93 -10.84
C LEU A 64 -5.50 -4.68 -12.14
N ASP A 65 -4.42 -5.01 -12.85
CA ASP A 65 -4.47 -5.65 -14.17
C ASP A 65 -5.40 -4.94 -15.18
N GLY A 66 -5.37 -3.59 -15.16
CA GLY A 66 -6.22 -2.75 -16.01
C GLY A 66 -7.68 -2.62 -15.56
N ALA A 67 -8.13 -3.37 -14.56
CA ALA A 67 -9.45 -3.20 -13.96
C ALA A 67 -9.42 -2.15 -12.84
N LEU A 68 -10.37 -1.22 -12.83
CA LEU A 68 -10.51 -0.24 -11.74
C LEU A 68 -10.92 -0.97 -10.46
N ALA A 69 -10.07 -0.92 -9.45
CA ALA A 69 -10.28 -1.61 -8.17
C ALA A 69 -10.74 -0.67 -7.06
N PHE A 70 -10.25 0.58 -7.09
CA PHE A 70 -10.59 1.63 -6.12
C PHE A 70 -10.74 2.98 -6.83
N ASP A 71 -11.80 3.71 -6.48
CA ASP A 71 -12.00 5.12 -6.80
C ASP A 71 -12.46 5.84 -5.53
N GLY A 72 -11.58 6.63 -4.92
CA GLY A 72 -11.89 7.30 -3.65
C GLY A 72 -12.89 8.45 -3.78
N GLY A 73 -13.25 8.84 -5.01
CA GLY A 73 -14.34 9.78 -5.28
C GLY A 73 -15.71 9.11 -5.43
N ALA A 74 -15.77 7.77 -5.41
CA ALA A 74 -16.99 7.00 -5.59
C ALA A 74 -17.58 6.51 -4.26
N ALA A 75 -18.86 6.13 -4.30
CA ALA A 75 -19.55 5.46 -3.19
C ALA A 75 -20.32 4.25 -3.74
N PRO A 76 -19.89 2.99 -3.46
CA PRO A 76 -18.71 2.61 -2.67
C PRO A 76 -17.37 2.91 -3.40
N GLU A 77 -16.30 3.08 -2.62
CA GLU A 77 -14.97 3.37 -3.18
C GLU A 77 -14.34 2.14 -3.84
N LEU A 78 -14.52 0.97 -3.24
CA LEU A 78 -14.09 -0.30 -3.81
C LEU A 78 -15.06 -0.73 -4.90
N GLN A 79 -14.50 -1.06 -6.06
CA GLN A 79 -15.29 -1.36 -7.25
C GLN A 79 -15.75 -2.82 -7.28
N PRO A 80 -16.84 -3.14 -8.01
CA PRO A 80 -17.35 -4.50 -8.12
C PRO A 80 -16.27 -5.51 -8.50
N GLY A 81 -16.18 -6.61 -7.76
CA GLY A 81 -15.17 -7.65 -7.94
C GLY A 81 -13.95 -7.49 -7.02
N PHE A 82 -13.75 -6.30 -6.46
CA PHE A 82 -12.75 -6.00 -5.43
C PHE A 82 -13.38 -5.66 -4.07
N ASP A 83 -14.71 -5.59 -3.99
CA ASP A 83 -15.53 -5.17 -2.85
C ASP A 83 -15.96 -6.34 -1.93
N GLY A 84 -15.16 -7.41 -1.87
CA GLY A 84 -15.46 -8.55 -1.01
C GLY A 84 -15.47 -8.23 0.49
N PRO A 85 -15.98 -9.11 1.37
CA PRO A 85 -16.10 -8.84 2.81
C PRO A 85 -14.78 -8.55 3.55
N ARG A 86 -13.64 -8.88 2.93
CA ARG A 86 -12.28 -8.64 3.45
C ARG A 86 -11.61 -7.42 2.82
N ALA A 87 -12.27 -6.77 1.87
CA ALA A 87 -11.75 -5.60 1.21
C ALA A 87 -11.86 -4.38 2.15
N GLY A 88 -10.84 -3.54 2.14
CA GLY A 88 -10.79 -2.38 3.00
C GLY A 88 -9.72 -1.41 2.52
N VAL A 89 -9.91 -0.15 2.87
CA VAL A 89 -8.98 0.93 2.57
C VAL A 89 -8.77 1.73 3.84
N VAL A 90 -7.52 1.76 4.29
CA VAL A 90 -7.09 2.52 5.46
C VAL A 90 -6.21 3.65 4.96
N GLU A 91 -6.54 4.87 5.36
CA GLU A 91 -5.70 6.04 5.15
C GLU A 91 -5.20 6.48 6.52
N THR A 92 -3.89 6.61 6.65
CA THR A 92 -3.24 7.04 7.89
C THR A 92 -2.67 8.43 7.71
N ALA A 93 -2.64 9.21 8.80
CA ALA A 93 -1.91 10.47 8.81
C ALA A 93 -0.42 10.22 8.52
N ASP A 94 0.22 11.17 7.83
CA ASP A 94 1.67 11.17 7.69
C ASP A 94 2.29 11.44 9.07
N THR A 95 2.94 10.42 9.64
CA THR A 95 3.56 10.47 10.98
C THR A 95 5.07 10.66 10.90
N LEU A 96 5.64 10.79 9.69
CA LEU A 96 7.08 10.90 9.45
C LEU A 96 7.53 12.35 9.20
N ARG A 97 6.66 13.33 9.40
CA ARG A 97 6.95 14.76 9.30
C ARG A 97 7.09 15.45 10.65
#